data_AF-A0A430AXH8-F1
#
_entry.id   AF-A0A430AXH8-F1
#
_cell.length_a   1.000
_cell.length_b   1.000
_cell.length_c   1.000
_cell.angle_alpha   90.00
_cell.angle_beta   90.00
_cell.angle_gamma   90.00
#
_symmetry.space_group_name_H-M   'P 1'
#
loop_
_entity.id
_entity.type
_entity.pdbx_description
1 polymer ?
#
loop_
_entity_poly.entity_id
_entity_poly.type
_entity_poly.pdbx_seq_one_letter_code
_entity_poly.pdbx_strand_id
1 'polypeptide(L)'
;MTYCVYKINVQPDVLQFYKEDGSLDYLKFEVIPNSFEAILQVTNIKGFYQLIFEKNNKQVDFYKEFNELEKSTDKLIKMYNEIVKIYEEREEIFYSKKFLTLNEKCGAKRRYLETIFPGIKKAYELIDDEQVEKKFMLVTNNQVGTSITHIRKFYKLKMFMEYEEASNALEPLGLESYYNPKTEHLLIKTEREDLASNYVIALNRVLNESNEFTDRVGKININPVYDSIRFEGDFTEISYTIVYPNGNPPQDRDNILRDSQAKEQEVVLIGTDGQPLKKEPIKKILEKEAKKGYLKSFSTKGSKIFSVLKKIKYLDLDSSK
;
A
#
# COMPACT_ATOMS: atom_id res chain seq x y z
N MET A 1 22.50 10.36 6.15
CA MET A 1 21.54 9.80 5.16
C MET A 1 20.65 8.81 5.90
N THR A 2 19.38 8.65 5.54
CA THR A 2 18.45 7.79 6.31
C THR A 2 17.79 6.78 5.39
N TYR A 3 17.62 5.54 5.88
CA TYR A 3 16.94 4.47 5.17
C TYR A 3 15.75 3.97 5.97
N CYS A 4 14.58 3.92 5.34
CA CYS A 4 13.38 3.28 5.86
C CYS A 4 13.48 1.76 5.64
N VAL A 5 13.18 0.97 6.67
CA VAL A 5 13.39 -0.49 6.66
C VAL A 5 12.08 -1.25 6.45
N TYR A 6 12.09 -2.12 5.45
CA TYR A 6 11.03 -3.08 5.15
C TYR A 6 11.61 -4.49 5.12
N LYS A 7 10.77 -5.52 5.19
CA LYS A 7 11.17 -6.92 5.05
C LYS A 7 10.42 -7.57 3.89
N ILE A 8 11.16 -8.32 3.08
CA ILE A 8 10.61 -9.19 2.05
C ILE A 8 10.23 -10.52 2.70
N ASN A 9 8.96 -10.91 2.54
CA ASN A 9 8.43 -12.18 3.04
C ASN A 9 7.98 -13.04 1.86
N VAL A 10 8.52 -14.25 1.79
CA VAL A 10 8.26 -15.23 0.72
C VAL A 10 7.17 -16.19 1.19
N GLN A 11 6.42 -16.78 0.25
CA GLN A 11 5.36 -17.71 0.59
C GLN A 11 5.88 -19.01 1.24
N PRO A 12 5.04 -19.67 2.08
CA PRO A 12 5.44 -20.85 2.84
C PRO A 12 5.93 -22.02 1.98
N ASP A 13 5.28 -22.25 0.84
CA ASP A 13 5.58 -23.33 -0.11
C ASP A 13 6.97 -23.18 -0.73
N VAL A 14 7.32 -21.98 -1.18
CA VAL A 14 8.65 -21.67 -1.71
C VAL A 14 9.68 -21.82 -0.60
N LEU A 15 9.44 -21.27 0.59
CA LEU A 15 10.36 -21.40 1.72
C LEU A 15 10.55 -22.86 2.14
N GLN A 16 9.50 -23.67 2.13
CA GLN A 16 9.57 -25.08 2.49
C GLN A 16 10.44 -25.85 1.50
N PHE A 17 10.27 -25.62 0.20
CA PHE A 17 11.08 -26.21 -0.86
C PHE A 17 12.59 -26.00 -0.61
N TYR A 18 13.03 -24.76 -0.37
CA TYR A 18 14.45 -24.47 -0.11
C TYR A 18 14.93 -24.88 1.30
N LYS A 19 14.03 -25.00 2.29
CA LYS A 19 14.40 -25.50 3.63
C LYS A 19 14.68 -27.00 3.62
N GLU A 20 13.86 -27.78 2.92
CA GLU A 20 14.01 -29.24 2.82
C GLU A 20 15.28 -29.63 2.07
N ASP A 21 15.67 -28.83 1.08
CA ASP A 21 16.90 -29.01 0.29
C ASP A 21 18.15 -28.39 0.96
N GLY A 22 18.01 -27.74 2.12
CA GLY A 22 19.12 -27.09 2.81
C GLY A 22 19.71 -25.88 2.08
N SER A 23 18.99 -25.33 1.10
CA SER A 23 19.41 -24.30 0.16
C SER A 23 18.79 -22.93 0.43
N LEU A 24 18.41 -22.64 1.69
CA LEU A 24 17.83 -21.37 2.10
C LEU A 24 18.76 -20.17 1.82
N ASP A 25 20.07 -20.34 1.99
CA ASP A 25 21.04 -19.28 1.66
C ASP A 25 21.09 -19.04 0.15
N TYR A 26 20.97 -20.08 -0.67
CA TYR A 26 20.86 -19.93 -2.12
C TYR A 26 19.61 -19.13 -2.52
N LEU A 27 18.45 -19.38 -1.89
CA LEU A 27 17.25 -18.55 -2.08
C LEU A 27 17.53 -17.06 -1.79
N LYS A 28 18.17 -16.77 -0.65
CA LYS A 28 18.38 -15.41 -0.15
C LYS A 28 19.43 -14.62 -0.94
N PHE A 29 20.53 -15.27 -1.29
CA PHE A 29 21.71 -14.62 -1.87
C PHE A 29 21.74 -14.70 -3.40
N GLU A 30 21.05 -15.67 -4.02
CA GLU A 30 21.09 -15.85 -5.47
C GLU A 30 19.70 -15.71 -6.09
N VAL A 31 18.73 -16.52 -5.67
CA VAL A 31 17.44 -16.62 -6.38
C VAL A 31 16.64 -15.31 -6.26
N ILE A 32 16.49 -14.74 -5.07
CA ILE A 32 15.76 -13.48 -4.88
C ILE A 32 16.43 -12.33 -5.65
N PRO A 33 17.75 -12.07 -5.49
CA PRO A 33 18.44 -11.03 -6.27
C PRO A 33 18.32 -11.20 -7.79
N ASN A 34 18.56 -12.40 -8.31
CA ASN A 34 18.48 -12.67 -9.75
C ASN A 34 17.05 -12.59 -10.28
N SER A 35 16.04 -12.77 -9.41
CA SER A 35 14.64 -12.57 -9.79
C SER A 35 14.31 -11.09 -9.94
N PHE A 36 14.92 -10.20 -9.14
CA PHE A 36 14.75 -8.75 -9.33
C PHE A 36 15.22 -8.28 -10.71
N GLU A 37 16.24 -8.91 -11.28
CA GLU A 37 16.78 -8.56 -12.61
C GLU A 37 15.75 -8.65 -13.75
N ALA A 38 14.66 -9.40 -13.54
CA ALA A 38 13.55 -9.46 -14.51
C ALA A 38 12.83 -8.11 -14.69
N ILE A 39 12.97 -7.19 -13.73
CA ILE A 39 12.22 -5.92 -13.71
C ILE A 39 13.10 -4.72 -13.34
N LEU A 40 14.16 -4.94 -12.58
CA LEU A 40 15.02 -3.93 -12.00
C LEU A 40 16.43 -4.12 -12.52
N GLN A 41 17.17 -3.03 -12.65
CA GLN A 41 18.62 -3.14 -12.67
C GLN A 41 19.10 -3.48 -11.26
N VAL A 42 19.93 -4.51 -11.16
CA VAL A 42 20.47 -5.01 -9.89
C VAL A 42 21.99 -4.91 -9.92
N THR A 43 22.56 -4.27 -8.89
CA THR A 43 24.02 -4.17 -8.73
C THR A 43 24.42 -4.63 -7.33
N ASN A 44 25.33 -5.60 -7.23
CA ASN A 44 25.88 -6.01 -5.93
C ASN A 44 26.95 -5.01 -5.47
N ILE A 45 26.74 -4.40 -4.30
CA ILE A 45 27.66 -3.48 -3.65
C ILE A 45 27.91 -3.99 -2.23
N LYS A 46 29.11 -4.53 -1.98
CA LYS A 46 29.55 -5.04 -0.67
C LYS A 46 28.53 -5.99 0.00
N GLY A 47 27.88 -6.87 -0.79
CA GLY A 47 26.90 -7.83 -0.30
C GLY A 47 25.49 -7.29 -0.08
N PHE A 48 25.22 -6.04 -0.47
CA PHE A 48 23.87 -5.51 -0.66
C PHE A 48 23.56 -5.46 -2.16
N TYR A 49 22.31 -5.71 -2.54
CA TYR A 49 21.86 -5.60 -3.92
C TYR A 49 21.13 -4.27 -4.11
N GLN A 50 21.79 -3.31 -4.75
CA GLN A 50 21.16 -2.04 -5.13
C GLN A 50 20.12 -2.33 -6.22
N LEU A 51 18.91 -1.81 -6.03
CA LEU A 51 17.78 -2.00 -6.94
C LEU A 51 17.42 -0.66 -7.57
N ILE A 52 17.53 -0.57 -8.89
CA ILE A 52 17.21 0.63 -9.67
C ILE A 52 16.10 0.28 -10.65
N PHE A 53 15.00 1.01 -10.61
CA PHE A 53 13.94 0.86 -11.59
C PHE A 53 14.30 1.65 -12.87
N GLU A 54 14.61 0.95 -13.96
CA GLU A 54 14.84 1.61 -15.24
C GLU A 54 13.50 2.08 -15.85
N LYS A 55 13.37 3.36 -16.19
CA LYS A 55 12.17 3.97 -16.81
C LYS A 55 11.88 3.48 -18.25
N ASN A 56 12.34 2.30 -18.65
CA ASN A 56 12.29 1.83 -20.04
C ASN A 56 11.02 1.06 -20.42
N ASN A 57 10.12 0.76 -19.49
CA ASN A 57 8.87 0.07 -19.81
C ASN A 57 7.67 1.04 -19.81
N LYS A 58 7.13 1.30 -21.02
CA LYS A 58 5.80 1.87 -21.33
C LYS A 58 5.01 2.37 -20.12
N GLN A 59 5.49 3.42 -19.46
CA GLN A 59 4.81 3.96 -18.30
C GLN A 59 3.50 4.55 -18.80
N VAL A 60 2.40 4.18 -18.16
CA VAL A 60 1.11 4.81 -18.41
C VAL A 60 1.29 6.31 -18.15
N ASP A 61 1.05 7.13 -19.16
CA ASP A 61 1.11 8.58 -19.01
C ASP A 61 -0.05 9.01 -18.10
N PHE A 62 0.30 9.26 -16.83
CA PHE A 62 -0.67 9.66 -15.82
C PHE A 62 -1.50 10.85 -16.27
N TYR A 63 -0.85 11.91 -16.77
CA TYR A 63 -1.53 13.16 -17.10
C TYR A 63 -2.48 12.96 -18.27
N LYS A 64 -2.09 12.17 -19.27
CA LYS A 64 -3.00 11.80 -20.36
C LYS A 64 -4.24 11.08 -19.84
N GLU A 65 -4.06 10.03 -19.04
CA GLU A 65 -5.17 9.24 -18.51
C GLU A 65 -6.05 10.05 -17.53
N PHE A 66 -5.43 10.90 -16.71
CA PHE A 66 -6.11 11.76 -15.75
C PHE A 66 -6.94 12.83 -16.46
N ASN A 67 -6.41 13.46 -17.50
CA ASN A 67 -7.13 14.45 -18.31
C ASN A 67 -8.35 13.83 -19.03
N GLU A 68 -8.26 12.57 -19.46
CA GLU A 68 -9.42 11.87 -20.02
C GLU A 68 -10.49 11.56 -18.96
N LEU A 69 -10.06 11.21 -17.74
CA LEU A 69 -10.96 11.02 -16.60
C LEU A 69 -11.64 12.34 -16.22
N GLU A 70 -10.91 13.45 -16.22
CA GLU A 70 -11.43 14.79 -15.95
C GLU A 70 -12.55 15.15 -16.92
N LYS A 71 -12.29 15.07 -18.24
CA LYS A 71 -13.30 15.36 -19.27
C LYS A 71 -14.56 14.50 -19.13
N SER A 72 -14.41 13.24 -18.71
CA SER A 72 -15.54 12.33 -18.49
C SER A 72 -16.30 12.67 -17.20
N THR A 73 -15.58 13.09 -16.16
CA THR A 73 -16.16 13.50 -14.87
C THR A 73 -16.90 14.83 -14.99
N ASP A 74 -16.40 15.80 -15.76
CA ASP A 74 -17.10 17.05 -16.03
C ASP A 74 -18.46 16.81 -16.71
N LYS A 75 -18.53 15.84 -17.64
CA LYS A 75 -19.81 15.43 -18.24
C LYS A 75 -20.73 14.78 -17.22
N LEU A 76 -20.18 13.95 -16.34
CA LEU A 76 -20.94 13.28 -15.27
C LEU A 76 -21.55 14.29 -14.29
N ILE A 77 -20.79 15.34 -13.93
CA ILE A 77 -21.24 16.40 -13.01
C ILE A 77 -22.40 17.18 -13.61
N LYS A 78 -22.35 17.53 -14.90
CA LYS A 78 -23.47 18.20 -15.57
C LYS A 78 -24.75 17.38 -15.48
N MET A 79 -24.67 16.09 -15.79
CA MET A 79 -25.82 15.18 -15.68
C MET A 79 -26.31 15.01 -14.24
N TYR A 80 -25.39 14.94 -13.27
CA TYR A 80 -25.73 14.85 -11.86
C TYR A 80 -26.45 16.12 -11.37
N ASN A 81 -25.97 17.32 -11.73
CA ASN A 81 -26.63 18.58 -11.37
C ASN A 81 -28.03 18.70 -11.97
N GLU A 82 -28.24 18.21 -13.20
CA GLU A 82 -29.58 18.12 -13.81
C GLU A 82 -30.51 17.22 -13.00
N ILE A 83 -30.03 16.07 -12.52
CA ILE A 83 -30.81 15.15 -11.68
C ILE A 83 -31.16 15.82 -10.34
N VAL A 84 -30.20 16.50 -9.70
CA VAL A 84 -30.45 17.22 -8.44
C VAL A 84 -31.51 18.32 -8.64
N LYS A 85 -31.41 19.10 -9.72
CA LYS A 85 -32.40 20.14 -10.04
C LYS A 85 -33.80 19.55 -10.26
N ILE A 86 -33.91 18.46 -11.02
CA ILE A 86 -35.20 17.78 -11.24
C ILE A 86 -35.79 17.29 -9.92
N TYR A 87 -34.94 16.74 -9.05
CA TYR A 87 -35.36 16.30 -7.72
C TYR A 87 -35.84 17.47 -6.86
N GLU A 88 -35.16 18.62 -6.87
CA GLU A 88 -35.59 19.82 -6.14
C GLU A 88 -36.93 20.39 -6.67
N GLU A 89 -37.22 20.22 -7.96
CA GLU A 89 -38.47 20.70 -8.58
C GLU A 89 -39.64 19.72 -8.45
N ARG A 90 -39.38 18.41 -8.43
CA ARG A 90 -40.41 17.37 -8.57
C ARG A 90 -40.41 16.29 -7.48
N GLU A 91 -39.44 16.32 -6.58
CA GLU A 91 -39.19 15.29 -5.55
C GLU A 91 -38.99 13.87 -6.11
N GLU A 92 -38.71 13.74 -7.41
CA GLU A 92 -38.49 12.47 -8.10
C GLU A 92 -37.03 12.33 -8.55
N ILE A 93 -36.47 11.14 -8.35
CA ILE A 93 -35.10 10.81 -8.78
C ILE A 93 -35.16 9.86 -9.98
N PHE A 94 -34.66 10.33 -11.12
CA PHE A 94 -34.55 9.50 -12.32
C PHE A 94 -33.10 9.43 -12.82
N TYR A 95 -32.51 8.24 -12.77
CA TYR A 95 -31.19 7.99 -13.32
C TYR A 95 -31.28 7.43 -14.74
N SER A 96 -30.85 8.23 -15.72
CA SER A 96 -30.77 7.73 -17.10
C SER A 96 -29.73 6.61 -17.24
N LYS A 97 -29.95 5.66 -18.15
CA LYS A 97 -28.96 4.61 -18.48
C LYS A 97 -27.61 5.22 -18.86
N LYS A 98 -27.62 6.32 -19.62
CA LYS A 98 -26.41 7.06 -20.02
C LYS A 98 -25.63 7.57 -18.80
N PHE A 99 -26.32 8.10 -17.79
CA PHE A 99 -25.69 8.57 -16.55
C PHE A 99 -25.02 7.42 -15.81
N LEU A 100 -25.73 6.30 -15.61
CA LEU A 100 -25.23 5.14 -14.90
C LEU A 100 -24.00 4.54 -15.58
N THR A 101 -24.05 4.35 -16.91
CA THR A 101 -22.91 3.84 -17.69
C THR A 101 -21.70 4.78 -17.61
N LEU A 102 -21.92 6.11 -17.67
CA LEU A 102 -20.82 7.07 -17.55
C LEU A 102 -20.21 7.04 -16.14
N ASN A 103 -21.04 6.97 -15.09
CA ASN A 103 -20.57 6.86 -13.71
C ASN A 103 -19.69 5.63 -13.50
N GLU A 104 -20.14 4.46 -13.98
CA GLU A 104 -19.36 3.22 -13.92
C GLU A 104 -18.02 3.35 -14.63
N LYS A 105 -18.02 3.91 -15.85
CA LYS A 105 -16.79 4.13 -16.63
C LYS A 105 -15.81 5.06 -15.91
N CYS A 106 -16.30 6.18 -15.38
CA CYS A 106 -15.48 7.12 -14.62
C CYS A 106 -14.90 6.47 -13.35
N GLY A 107 -15.74 5.75 -12.59
CA GLY A 107 -15.31 5.04 -11.40
C GLY A 107 -14.28 3.96 -11.70
N ALA A 108 -14.44 3.21 -12.78
CA ALA A 108 -13.48 2.19 -13.21
C ALA A 108 -12.13 2.80 -13.61
N LYS A 109 -12.13 3.87 -14.41
CA LYS A 109 -10.90 4.57 -14.82
C LYS A 109 -10.17 5.20 -13.63
N ARG A 110 -10.90 5.78 -12.66
CA ARG A 110 -10.30 6.27 -11.41
C ARG A 110 -9.64 5.14 -10.62
N ARG A 111 -10.33 4.01 -10.43
CA ARG A 111 -9.77 2.83 -9.73
C ARG A 111 -8.54 2.27 -10.44
N TYR A 112 -8.53 2.29 -11.78
CA TYR A 112 -7.37 1.91 -12.56
C TYR A 112 -6.16 2.82 -12.28
N LEU A 113 -6.34 4.15 -12.30
CA LEU A 113 -5.29 5.10 -11.93
C LEU A 113 -4.82 4.92 -10.49
N GLU A 114 -5.74 4.72 -9.55
CA GLU A 114 -5.45 4.42 -8.14
C GLU A 114 -4.66 3.13 -7.93
N THR A 115 -4.79 2.17 -8.84
CA THR A 115 -3.98 0.94 -8.84
C THR A 115 -2.59 1.21 -9.38
N ILE A 116 -2.48 1.99 -10.46
CA ILE A 116 -1.18 2.29 -11.10
C ILE A 116 -0.34 3.26 -10.29
N PHE A 117 -0.97 4.27 -9.70
CA PHE A 117 -0.34 5.34 -8.95
C PHE A 117 -0.90 5.33 -7.52
N PRO A 118 -0.58 4.31 -6.69
CA PRO A 118 -1.22 4.11 -5.39
C PRO A 118 -1.09 5.32 -4.45
N GLY A 119 0.00 6.09 -4.57
CA GLY A 119 0.23 7.29 -3.77
C GLY A 119 -0.83 8.38 -3.93
N ILE A 120 -1.59 8.41 -5.04
CA ILE A 120 -2.64 9.41 -5.24
C ILE A 120 -3.80 9.24 -4.26
N LYS A 121 -3.98 8.05 -3.66
CA LYS A 121 -5.04 7.80 -2.66
C LYS A 121 -4.86 8.63 -1.40
N LYS A 122 -3.66 9.13 -1.12
CA LYS A 122 -3.38 10.04 -0.01
C LYS A 122 -4.25 11.30 -0.05
N ALA A 123 -4.70 11.70 -1.24
CA ALA A 123 -5.68 12.77 -1.42
C ALA A 123 -6.94 12.58 -0.56
N TYR A 124 -7.37 11.34 -0.33
CA TYR A 124 -8.61 11.05 0.41
C TYR A 124 -8.49 11.28 1.91
N GLU A 125 -7.27 11.27 2.43
CA GLU A 125 -6.96 11.51 3.84
C GLU A 125 -6.62 12.98 4.10
N LEU A 126 -6.00 13.65 3.13
CA LEU A 126 -5.54 15.04 3.27
C LEU A 126 -6.61 16.08 2.95
N ILE A 127 -7.58 15.73 2.10
CA ILE A 127 -8.57 16.67 1.58
C ILE A 127 -9.95 16.20 2.00
N ASP A 128 -10.70 17.07 2.66
CA ASP A 128 -12.05 16.79 3.13
C ASP A 128 -13.08 16.98 2.02
N ASP A 129 -14.21 16.27 2.12
CA ASP A 129 -15.33 16.39 1.17
C ASP A 129 -15.85 17.84 1.12
N GLU A 130 -15.93 18.51 2.28
CA GLU A 130 -16.39 19.90 2.39
C GLU A 130 -15.47 20.90 1.66
N GLN A 131 -14.16 20.67 1.70
CA GLN A 131 -13.19 21.52 0.98
C GLN A 131 -13.41 21.43 -0.54
N VAL A 132 -13.65 20.21 -1.03
CA VAL A 132 -13.94 19.95 -2.43
C VAL A 132 -15.25 20.62 -2.86
N GLU A 133 -16.31 20.44 -2.06
CA GLU A 133 -17.63 20.99 -2.36
C GLU A 133 -17.60 22.52 -2.45
N LYS A 134 -16.89 23.17 -1.53
CA LYS A 134 -16.70 24.63 -1.55
C LYS A 134 -15.85 25.09 -2.73
N LYS A 135 -14.69 24.46 -2.97
CA LYS A 135 -13.75 24.89 -4.04
C LYS A 135 -14.35 24.73 -5.43
N PHE A 136 -15.12 23.66 -5.67
CA PHE A 136 -15.68 23.35 -6.99
C PHE A 136 -17.19 23.62 -7.09
N MET A 137 -17.80 24.25 -6.08
CA MET A 137 -19.23 24.58 -6.05
C MET A 137 -20.13 23.38 -6.39
N LEU A 138 -19.85 22.23 -5.77
CA LEU A 138 -20.62 21.01 -6.04
C LEU A 138 -21.97 21.08 -5.35
N VAL A 139 -23.05 20.91 -6.12
CA VAL A 139 -24.41 20.86 -5.57
C VAL A 139 -24.65 19.49 -4.95
N THR A 140 -24.67 19.38 -3.63
CA THR A 140 -24.88 18.09 -2.96
C THR A 140 -26.28 18.01 -2.38
N ASN A 141 -26.94 16.87 -2.63
CA ASN A 141 -28.25 16.58 -2.04
C ASN A 141 -28.19 15.17 -1.44
N ASN A 142 -28.51 15.04 -0.15
CA ASN A 142 -28.41 13.78 0.59
C ASN A 142 -29.34 12.68 0.04
N GLN A 143 -30.38 13.06 -0.71
CA GLN A 143 -31.33 12.13 -1.34
C GLN A 143 -30.83 11.66 -2.71
N VAL A 144 -29.95 12.43 -3.37
CA VAL A 144 -29.36 12.10 -4.68
C VAL A 144 -27.91 11.64 -4.50
N GLY A 145 -27.73 10.40 -4.06
CA GLY A 145 -26.41 9.86 -3.72
C GLY A 145 -25.60 9.27 -4.88
N THR A 146 -26.21 8.96 -6.03
CA THR A 146 -25.49 8.25 -7.10
C THR A 146 -24.43 9.15 -7.74
N SER A 147 -23.22 8.63 -7.92
CA SER A 147 -22.04 9.31 -8.49
C SER A 147 -21.33 10.32 -7.59
N ILE A 148 -21.95 10.85 -6.52
CA ILE A 148 -21.34 11.91 -5.71
C ILE A 148 -20.00 11.49 -5.09
N THR A 149 -19.91 10.24 -4.62
CA THR A 149 -18.67 9.66 -4.08
C THR A 149 -17.55 9.66 -5.11
N HIS A 150 -17.86 9.40 -6.38
CA HIS A 150 -16.85 9.44 -7.45
C HIS A 150 -16.41 10.87 -7.71
N ILE A 151 -17.36 11.80 -7.85
CA ILE A 151 -17.09 13.21 -8.12
C ILE A 151 -16.19 13.80 -7.02
N ARG A 152 -16.54 13.60 -5.75
CA ARG A 152 -15.74 14.04 -4.61
C ARG A 152 -14.33 13.47 -4.66
N LYS A 153 -14.20 12.14 -4.83
CA LYS A 153 -12.89 11.48 -4.94
C LYS A 153 -12.05 12.03 -6.10
N PHE A 154 -12.64 12.19 -7.28
CA PHE A 154 -11.93 12.76 -8.43
C PHE A 154 -11.37 14.16 -8.10
N TYR A 155 -12.17 15.04 -7.51
CA TYR A 155 -11.70 16.38 -7.18
C TYR A 155 -10.69 16.42 -6.04
N LYS A 156 -10.76 15.50 -5.07
CA LYS A 156 -9.65 15.32 -4.12
C LYS A 156 -8.36 14.98 -4.84
N LEU A 157 -8.38 14.04 -5.78
CA LEU A 157 -7.20 13.74 -6.59
C LEU A 157 -6.71 14.96 -7.37
N LYS A 158 -7.63 15.71 -8.01
CA LYS A 158 -7.30 16.92 -8.77
C LYS A 158 -6.64 17.99 -7.90
N MET A 159 -7.18 18.25 -6.71
CA MET A 159 -6.58 19.15 -5.73
C MET A 159 -5.23 18.63 -5.23
N PHE A 160 -5.11 17.33 -4.97
CA PHE A 160 -3.88 16.73 -4.48
C PHE A 160 -2.72 16.91 -5.47
N MET A 161 -3.00 16.90 -6.78
CA MET A 161 -2.00 17.18 -7.82
C MET A 161 -1.42 18.60 -7.77
N GLU A 162 -2.03 19.54 -7.04
CA GLU A 162 -1.50 20.89 -6.84
C GLU A 162 -0.44 20.95 -5.71
N TYR A 163 -0.28 19.89 -4.91
CA TYR A 163 0.71 19.81 -3.84
C TYR A 163 2.07 19.27 -4.32
N GLU A 164 3.16 19.71 -3.69
CA GLU A 164 4.52 19.22 -4.02
C GLU A 164 4.65 17.70 -3.80
N GLU A 165 3.93 17.15 -2.83
CA GLU A 165 3.88 15.72 -2.52
C GLU A 165 3.30 14.86 -3.64
N ALA A 166 2.57 15.45 -4.60
CA ALA A 166 2.01 14.72 -5.73
C ALA A 166 3.10 14.14 -6.64
N SER A 167 4.25 14.80 -6.75
CA SER A 167 5.37 14.36 -7.60
C SER A 167 5.79 12.92 -7.31
N ASN A 168 5.90 12.54 -6.04
CA ASN A 168 6.22 11.17 -5.64
C ASN A 168 5.08 10.17 -5.86
N ALA A 169 3.83 10.62 -5.79
CA ALA A 169 2.68 9.77 -6.09
C ALA A 169 2.68 9.30 -7.55
N LEU A 170 3.25 10.12 -8.45
CA LEU A 170 3.35 9.83 -9.88
C LEU A 170 4.60 9.01 -10.25
N GLU A 171 5.70 9.21 -9.55
CA GLU A 171 6.95 8.45 -9.74
C GLU A 171 7.35 7.65 -8.48
N PRO A 172 6.51 6.71 -8.00
CA PRO A 172 6.75 6.05 -6.72
C PRO A 172 8.00 5.17 -6.71
N LEU A 173 8.47 4.71 -7.88
CA LEU A 173 9.66 3.86 -8.03
C LEU A 173 10.98 4.63 -8.25
N GLY A 174 10.94 5.97 -8.14
CA GLY A 174 12.13 6.82 -8.33
C GLY A 174 13.10 6.85 -7.14
N LEU A 175 12.85 6.08 -6.08
CA LEU A 175 13.74 6.01 -4.92
C LEU A 175 14.82 4.94 -5.13
N GLU A 176 16.00 5.23 -4.62
CA GLU A 176 17.07 4.25 -4.50
C GLU A 176 16.79 3.29 -3.35
N SER A 177 16.92 1.98 -3.59
CA SER A 177 16.75 0.97 -2.55
C SER A 177 17.80 -0.13 -2.63
N TYR A 178 17.95 -0.85 -1.52
CA TYR A 178 18.93 -1.92 -1.37
C TYR A 178 18.30 -3.13 -0.69
N TYR A 179 18.50 -4.31 -1.25
CA TYR A 179 18.16 -5.58 -0.61
C TYR A 179 19.37 -6.14 0.15
N ASN A 180 19.16 -6.48 1.41
CA ASN A 180 20.16 -7.14 2.26
C ASN A 180 19.79 -8.63 2.44
N PRO A 181 20.52 -9.57 1.80
CA PRO A 181 20.18 -11.00 1.85
C PRO A 181 20.31 -11.61 3.26
N LYS A 182 21.16 -11.05 4.14
CA LYS A 182 21.38 -11.58 5.49
C LYS A 182 20.17 -11.38 6.41
N THR A 183 19.42 -10.31 6.19
CA THR A 183 18.24 -9.94 7.00
C THR A 183 16.94 -10.00 6.21
N GLU A 184 17.06 -10.16 4.89
CA GLU A 184 15.99 -10.04 3.89
C GLU A 184 15.28 -8.68 3.96
N HIS A 185 16.01 -7.67 4.46
CA HIS A 185 15.50 -6.31 4.54
C HIS A 185 15.63 -5.61 3.20
N LEU A 186 14.59 -4.86 2.84
CA LEU A 186 14.62 -3.85 1.79
C LEU A 186 14.80 -2.48 2.46
N LEU A 187 15.85 -1.76 2.04
CA LEU A 187 16.31 -0.52 2.65
C LEU A 187 16.11 0.61 1.65
N ILE A 188 15.18 1.52 1.92
CA ILE A 188 14.78 2.56 0.98
C ILE A 188 15.35 3.90 1.45
N LYS A 189 16.16 4.52 0.59
CA LYS A 189 16.87 5.75 0.89
C LYS A 189 15.94 6.96 0.83
N THR A 190 15.39 7.35 1.99
CA THR A 190 14.55 8.53 2.16
C THR A 190 14.33 8.83 3.65
N GLU A 191 14.14 10.10 4.00
CA GLU A 191 13.74 10.52 5.34
C GLU A 191 12.21 10.46 5.56
N ARG A 192 11.47 10.45 4.44
CA ARG A 192 10.01 10.51 4.39
C ARG A 192 9.39 9.11 4.27
N GLU A 193 8.69 8.71 5.33
CA GLU A 193 8.06 7.38 5.45
C GLU A 193 6.92 7.16 4.44
N ASP A 194 6.22 8.22 4.07
CA ASP A 194 5.15 8.17 3.07
C ASP A 194 5.68 7.86 1.67
N LEU A 195 6.83 8.45 1.29
CA LEU A 195 7.49 8.13 0.02
C LEU A 195 8.00 6.69 -0.01
N ALA A 196 8.57 6.22 1.10
CA ALA A 196 9.02 4.83 1.22
C ALA A 196 7.84 3.86 1.10
N SER A 197 6.70 4.18 1.71
CA SER A 197 5.49 3.35 1.66
C SER A 197 4.94 3.26 0.23
N ASN A 198 4.87 4.40 -0.47
CA ASN A 198 4.45 4.43 -1.88
C ASN A 198 5.36 3.59 -2.77
N TYR A 199 6.68 3.71 -2.58
CA TYR A 199 7.67 2.89 -3.29
C TYR A 199 7.43 1.40 -3.07
N VAL A 200 7.24 0.98 -1.82
CA VAL A 200 7.01 -0.43 -1.47
C VAL A 200 5.73 -0.97 -2.07
N ILE A 201 4.64 -0.22 -2.01
CA ILE A 201 3.36 -0.64 -2.61
C ILE A 201 3.53 -0.81 -4.12
N ALA A 202 4.19 0.15 -4.79
CA ALA A 202 4.45 0.07 -6.22
C ALA A 202 5.37 -1.11 -6.58
N LEU A 203 6.47 -1.29 -5.83
CA LEU A 203 7.45 -2.35 -6.06
C LEU A 203 6.82 -3.72 -5.86
N ASN A 204 6.13 -3.93 -4.73
CA ASN A 204 5.48 -5.20 -4.42
C ASN A 204 4.45 -5.60 -5.49
N ARG A 205 3.72 -4.63 -6.05
CA ARG A 205 2.79 -4.88 -7.15
C ARG A 205 3.52 -5.31 -8.42
N VAL A 206 4.52 -4.54 -8.85
CA VAL A 206 5.25 -4.82 -10.10
C VAL A 206 5.93 -6.18 -10.04
N LEU A 207 6.54 -6.53 -8.91
CA LEU A 207 7.15 -7.85 -8.70
C LEU A 207 6.12 -8.97 -8.80
N ASN A 208 4.97 -8.83 -8.13
CA ASN A 208 3.93 -9.86 -8.10
C ASN A 208 3.08 -9.95 -9.39
N GLU A 209 3.18 -8.98 -10.29
CA GLU A 209 2.55 -8.97 -11.62
C GLU A 209 3.48 -9.52 -12.72
N SER A 210 4.78 -9.67 -12.43
CA SER A 210 5.74 -10.24 -13.38
C SER A 210 5.82 -11.76 -13.24
N ASN A 211 5.42 -12.48 -14.28
CA ASN A 211 5.55 -13.94 -14.34
C ASN A 211 7.02 -14.37 -14.17
N GLU A 212 7.97 -13.68 -14.81
CA GLU A 212 9.40 -14.01 -14.70
C GLU A 212 9.93 -13.94 -13.26
N PHE A 213 9.38 -13.01 -12.47
CA PHE A 213 9.68 -12.93 -11.03
C PHE A 213 8.94 -14.03 -10.26
N THR A 214 7.62 -14.14 -10.42
CA THR A 214 6.80 -15.04 -9.60
C THR A 214 7.06 -16.52 -9.88
N ASP A 215 7.49 -16.89 -11.08
CA ASP A 215 7.83 -18.28 -11.42
C ASP A 215 9.08 -18.77 -10.68
N ARG A 216 9.94 -17.85 -10.21
CA ARG A 216 11.18 -18.17 -9.49
C ARG A 216 11.03 -18.16 -7.97
N VAL A 217 10.30 -17.19 -7.42
CA VAL A 217 10.23 -16.97 -5.96
C VAL A 217 8.79 -16.95 -5.42
N GLY A 218 7.80 -17.26 -6.25
CA GLY A 218 6.39 -17.10 -5.90
C GLY A 218 6.01 -15.64 -5.72
N LYS A 219 4.80 -15.40 -5.20
CA LYS A 219 4.40 -14.05 -4.78
C LYS A 219 5.03 -13.72 -3.44
N ILE A 220 5.36 -12.45 -3.24
CA ILE A 220 5.96 -11.95 -2.00
C ILE A 220 5.08 -10.91 -1.32
N ASN A 221 5.33 -10.67 -0.04
CA ASN A 221 4.84 -9.49 0.68
C ASN A 221 6.04 -8.67 1.15
N ILE A 222 6.02 -7.36 0.90
CA ILE A 222 7.01 -6.43 1.45
C ILE A 222 6.35 -5.63 2.57
N ASN A 223 6.75 -5.90 3.81
CA ASN A 223 6.10 -5.35 5.00
C ASN A 223 7.01 -4.35 5.73
N PRO A 224 6.45 -3.31 6.36
CA PRO A 224 7.22 -2.38 7.18
C PRO A 224 7.82 -3.07 8.41
N VAL A 225 9.03 -2.67 8.79
CA VAL A 225 9.62 -3.04 10.08
C VAL A 225 9.43 -1.84 11.01
N TYR A 226 8.69 -2.00 12.11
CA TYR A 226 8.45 -0.89 13.05
C TYR A 226 9.34 -0.98 14.30
N ASP A 227 9.80 0.17 14.78
CA ASP A 227 10.50 0.26 16.07
C ASP A 227 9.52 0.25 17.25
N SER A 228 8.36 0.90 17.09
CA SER A 228 7.31 0.95 18.12
C SER A 228 5.91 1.15 17.54
N ILE A 229 4.91 0.69 18.28
CA ILE A 229 3.48 0.89 17.99
C ILE A 229 2.82 1.48 19.25
N ARG A 230 2.06 2.56 19.07
CA ARG A 230 1.36 3.29 20.13
C ARG A 230 -0.12 3.39 19.80
N PHE A 231 -0.96 3.18 20.81
CA PHE A 231 -2.40 3.32 20.73
C PHE A 231 -2.83 4.61 21.40
N GLU A 232 -3.61 5.45 20.72
CA GLU A 232 -4.18 6.68 21.31
C GLU A 232 -5.67 6.53 21.57
N GLY A 233 -6.08 6.59 22.84
CA GLY A 233 -7.46 6.38 23.23
C GLY A 233 -7.85 4.90 23.29
N ASP A 234 -9.09 4.64 23.64
CA ASP A 234 -9.64 3.30 23.79
C ASP A 234 -10.22 2.78 22.47
N PHE A 235 -10.11 1.48 22.24
CA PHE A 235 -10.66 0.82 21.07
C PHE A 235 -11.45 -0.42 21.47
N THR A 236 -12.60 -0.61 20.83
CA THR A 236 -13.49 -1.75 21.06
C THR A 236 -13.18 -2.92 20.12
N GLU A 237 -12.44 -2.66 19.05
CA GLU A 237 -12.10 -3.63 18.03
C GLU A 237 -10.72 -3.34 17.45
N ILE A 238 -9.92 -4.38 17.25
CA ILE A 238 -8.68 -4.32 16.49
C ILE A 238 -8.62 -5.50 15.52
N SER A 239 -8.22 -5.21 14.28
CA SER A 239 -7.97 -6.18 13.23
C SER A 239 -6.51 -6.08 12.81
N TYR A 240 -5.82 -7.20 12.66
CA TYR A 240 -4.44 -7.21 12.18
C TYR A 240 -4.13 -8.47 11.37
N THR A 241 -3.18 -8.34 10.44
CA THR A 241 -2.74 -9.42 9.56
C THR A 241 -1.25 -9.69 9.77
N ILE A 242 -0.91 -10.94 10.08
CA ILE A 242 0.47 -11.42 10.19
C ILE A 242 0.76 -12.35 9.01
N VAL A 243 1.89 -12.18 8.34
CA VAL A 243 2.33 -13.07 7.26
C VAL A 243 3.20 -14.21 7.77
N TYR A 244 3.34 -15.25 6.96
CA TYR A 244 4.26 -16.34 7.23
C TYR A 244 5.71 -15.83 7.43
N PRO A 245 6.42 -16.25 8.49
CA PRO A 245 7.79 -15.83 8.73
C PRO A 245 8.79 -16.57 7.84
N ASN A 246 9.80 -15.87 7.31
CA ASN A 246 10.87 -16.46 6.48
C ASN A 246 11.84 -17.43 7.22
N GLY A 247 11.37 -18.12 8.26
CA GLY A 247 12.10 -19.13 8.99
C GLY A 247 13.03 -18.55 10.06
N ASN A 248 12.60 -18.69 11.31
CA ASN A 248 13.50 -18.79 12.44
C ASN A 248 13.12 -20.06 13.23
N PRO A 249 13.75 -21.21 12.94
CA PRO A 249 13.33 -22.53 13.41
C PRO A 249 13.01 -22.65 14.92
N PRO A 250 13.74 -21.97 15.84
CA PRO A 250 13.42 -22.03 17.28
C PRO A 250 12.17 -21.24 17.67
N GLN A 251 11.81 -20.20 16.92
CA GLN A 251 10.67 -19.31 17.22
C GLN A 251 9.38 -19.74 16.50
N ASP A 252 9.50 -20.60 15.49
CA ASP A 252 8.39 -21.07 14.65
C ASP A 252 7.81 -22.41 15.12
N ARG A 253 8.26 -22.98 16.26
CA ARG A 253 7.82 -24.31 16.72
C ARG A 253 6.30 -24.43 16.88
N ASP A 254 5.61 -23.38 17.31
CA ASP A 254 4.15 -23.34 17.49
C ASP A 254 3.46 -22.36 16.52
N ASN A 255 3.98 -22.23 15.29
CA ASN A 255 3.41 -21.30 14.32
C ASN A 255 2.27 -21.93 13.54
N ILE A 256 1.04 -21.52 13.87
CA ILE A 256 -0.19 -21.97 13.19
C ILE A 256 -0.13 -21.82 11.66
N LEU A 257 0.56 -20.79 11.14
CA LEU A 257 0.71 -20.58 9.70
C LEU A 257 1.53 -21.67 9.01
N ARG A 258 2.51 -22.24 9.71
CA ARG A 258 3.29 -23.38 9.20
C ARG A 258 2.47 -24.64 9.21
N ASP A 259 1.87 -24.94 10.34
CA ASP A 259 1.16 -26.20 10.52
C ASP A 259 -0.10 -26.26 9.64
N SER A 260 -0.69 -25.12 9.31
CA SER A 260 -1.82 -25.02 8.37
C SER A 260 -1.43 -24.71 6.93
N GLN A 261 -0.13 -24.59 6.60
CA GLN A 261 0.37 -24.14 5.29
C GLN A 261 -0.29 -22.83 4.79
N ALA A 262 -0.62 -21.92 5.70
CA ALA A 262 -1.26 -20.65 5.37
C ALA A 262 -0.24 -19.54 5.13
N LYS A 263 -0.51 -18.70 4.13
CA LYS A 263 0.33 -17.54 3.79
C LYS A 263 0.23 -16.38 4.80
N GLU A 264 -0.93 -16.23 5.45
CA GLU A 264 -1.22 -15.13 6.37
C GLU A 264 -2.34 -15.51 7.36
N GLN A 265 -2.33 -14.86 8.53
CA GLN A 265 -3.33 -14.99 9.59
C GLN A 265 -3.99 -13.63 9.76
N GLU A 266 -5.31 -13.59 9.63
CA GLU A 266 -6.11 -12.42 9.99
C GLU A 266 -6.71 -12.65 11.37
N VAL A 267 -6.50 -11.69 12.27
CA VAL A 267 -7.04 -11.74 13.63
C VAL A 267 -7.91 -10.52 13.84
N VAL A 268 -9.13 -10.76 14.32
CA VAL A 268 -10.05 -9.71 14.77
C VAL A 268 -10.34 -9.97 16.24
N LEU A 269 -10.03 -8.98 17.08
CA LEU A 269 -10.37 -9.00 18.49
C LEU A 269 -11.48 -7.97 18.72
N ILE A 270 -12.54 -8.40 19.38
CA ILE A 270 -13.71 -7.58 19.71
C ILE A 270 -13.87 -7.60 21.23
N GLY A 271 -14.02 -6.41 21.84
CA GLY A 271 -14.24 -6.27 23.26
C GLY A 271 -15.60 -6.81 23.70
N THR A 272 -15.69 -7.28 24.94
CA THR A 272 -16.94 -7.77 25.53
C THR A 272 -17.95 -6.63 25.64
N ASP A 273 -19.15 -6.80 25.08
CA ASP A 273 -20.30 -5.88 25.24
C ASP A 273 -19.97 -4.38 25.09
N GLY A 274 -19.18 -4.04 24.05
CA GLY A 274 -18.79 -2.65 23.77
C GLY A 274 -17.72 -2.07 24.70
N GLN A 275 -17.15 -2.88 25.59
CA GLN A 275 -16.04 -2.48 26.46
C GLN A 275 -14.74 -2.34 25.65
N PRO A 276 -13.85 -1.41 26.05
CA PRO A 276 -12.51 -1.32 25.48
C PRO A 276 -11.69 -2.60 25.64
N LEU A 277 -10.87 -2.90 24.63
CA LEU A 277 -9.90 -3.98 24.69
C LEU A 277 -8.71 -3.61 25.59
N LYS A 278 -8.14 -4.63 26.27
CA LYS A 278 -6.89 -4.47 27.03
C LYS A 278 -5.72 -4.32 26.06
N LYS A 279 -5.06 -3.15 26.10
CA LYS A 279 -4.05 -2.75 25.12
C LYS A 279 -2.72 -3.49 25.26
N GLU A 280 -2.24 -3.72 26.48
CA GLU A 280 -0.89 -4.24 26.72
C GLU A 280 -0.61 -5.62 26.08
N PRO A 281 -1.48 -6.64 26.21
CA PRO A 281 -1.27 -7.92 25.55
C PRO A 281 -1.22 -7.79 24.02
N ILE A 282 -2.11 -6.97 23.46
CA ILE A 282 -2.22 -6.72 22.02
C ILE A 282 -0.96 -6.02 21.53
N LYS A 283 -0.53 -4.95 22.22
CA LYS A 283 0.70 -4.22 21.95
C LYS A 283 1.91 -5.14 21.91
N LYS A 284 2.06 -6.01 22.90
CA LYS A 284 3.18 -6.95 23.01
C LYS A 284 3.24 -7.89 21.81
N ILE A 285 2.09 -8.40 21.35
CA ILE A 285 2.01 -9.26 20.16
C ILE A 285 2.37 -8.45 18.91
N LEU A 286 1.73 -7.30 18.69
CA LEU A 286 1.98 -6.48 17.50
C LEU A 286 3.44 -6.02 17.42
N GLU A 287 4.02 -5.51 18.50
CA GLU A 287 5.42 -5.07 18.52
C GLU A 287 6.40 -6.21 18.25
N LYS A 288 6.10 -7.42 18.75
CA LYS A 288 6.94 -8.61 18.50
C LYS A 288 7.00 -8.94 17.02
N GLU A 289 5.85 -8.94 16.33
CA GLU A 289 5.78 -9.29 14.91
C GLU A 289 6.20 -8.12 14.00
N ALA A 290 5.90 -6.90 14.40
CA ALA A 290 6.27 -5.66 13.70
C ALA A 290 7.78 -5.45 13.63
N LYS A 291 8.50 -5.70 14.74
CA LYS A 291 9.98 -5.57 14.78
C LYS A 291 10.70 -6.57 13.88
N LYS A 292 10.00 -7.63 13.48
CA LYS A 292 10.51 -8.65 12.56
C LYS A 292 10.04 -8.43 11.12
N GLY A 293 9.14 -7.48 10.86
CA GLY A 293 8.56 -7.27 9.53
C GLY A 293 7.50 -8.32 9.12
N TYR A 294 6.83 -8.96 10.08
CA TYR A 294 5.77 -9.94 9.82
C TYR A 294 4.36 -9.34 9.94
N LEU A 295 4.22 -8.16 10.54
CA LEU A 295 2.96 -7.43 10.60
C LEU A 295 2.70 -6.72 9.26
N LYS A 296 1.68 -7.18 8.52
CA LYS A 296 1.30 -6.64 7.19
C LYS A 296 0.35 -5.46 7.28
N SER A 297 -0.63 -5.54 8.17
CA SER A 297 -1.62 -4.48 8.37
C SER A 297 -2.21 -4.56 9.77
N PHE A 298 -2.73 -3.44 10.25
CA PHE A 298 -3.52 -3.36 11.46
C PHE A 298 -4.45 -2.15 11.40
N SER A 299 -5.62 -2.25 12.03
CA SER A 299 -6.61 -1.17 12.12
C SER A 299 -7.44 -1.31 13.40
N THR A 300 -7.95 -0.19 13.89
CA THR A 300 -8.81 -0.11 15.08
C THR A 300 -10.10 0.59 14.79
N LYS A 301 -11.14 0.21 15.52
CA LYS A 301 -12.40 0.97 15.59
C LYS A 301 -12.42 1.82 16.86
N GLY A 302 -12.56 3.14 16.68
CA GLY A 302 -12.69 4.10 17.78
C GLY A 302 -11.40 4.78 18.24
N SER A 303 -10.23 4.41 17.70
CA SER A 303 -8.92 4.94 18.09
C SER A 303 -7.98 5.03 16.88
N LYS A 304 -6.98 5.91 16.98
CA LYS A 304 -5.85 5.99 16.04
C LYS A 304 -4.67 5.17 16.58
N ILE A 305 -3.98 4.47 15.69
CA ILE A 305 -2.71 3.80 15.97
C ILE A 305 -1.59 4.59 15.32
N PHE A 306 -0.51 4.81 16.06
CA PHE A 306 0.71 5.43 15.59
C PHE A 306 1.83 4.39 15.58
N SER A 307 2.44 4.20 14.42
CA SER A 307 3.58 3.31 14.24
C SER A 307 4.78 4.10 13.81
N VAL A 308 5.94 3.82 14.41
CA VAL A 308 7.21 4.44 14.03
C VAL A 308 7.98 3.46 13.16
N LEU A 309 8.13 3.77 11.87
CA LEU A 309 8.90 2.95 10.95
C LEU A 309 10.38 2.94 11.36
N LYS A 310 10.99 1.76 11.33
CA LYS A 310 12.40 1.61 11.63
C LYS A 310 13.24 2.34 10.59
N LYS A 311 14.19 3.13 11.08
CA LYS A 311 15.13 3.90 10.27
C LYS A 311 16.58 3.56 10.64
N ILE A 312 17.45 3.44 9.65
CA ILE A 312 18.90 3.29 9.85
C ILE A 312 19.63 4.48 9.22
N LYS A 313 20.67 4.99 9.87
CA LYS A 313 21.41 6.19 9.45
C LYS A 313 22.71 5.91 8.69
N TYR A 314 23.19 4.67 8.77
CA TYR A 314 24.46 4.25 8.21
C TYR A 314 24.29 2.89 7.57
N LEU A 315 24.79 2.74 6.36
CA LEU A 315 25.07 1.47 5.74
C LEU A 315 26.58 1.33 5.64
N ASP A 316 27.11 0.12 5.84
CA ASP A 316 28.54 -0.20 5.61
C ASP A 316 28.98 -0.03 4.14
N LEU A 317 28.08 0.46 3.28
CA LEU A 317 28.37 1.00 1.97
C LEU A 317 29.22 2.28 2.05
N ASP A 318 29.00 3.12 3.09
CA ASP A 318 29.51 4.49 3.22
C ASP A 318 30.93 4.61 3.81
N SER A 319 31.52 3.52 4.33
CA SER A 319 32.83 3.49 5.02
C SER A 319 34.04 3.53 4.08
N SER A 320 33.96 4.31 3.00
CA SER A 320 35.04 4.48 2.02
C SER A 320 35.07 5.91 1.48
N LYS A 321 35.13 6.89 2.38
CA LYS A 321 35.58 8.24 2.06
C LYS A 321 36.83 8.57 2.86
#